data_AF-A0A7T3DIU7-F1
#
_entry.id   AF-A0A7T3DIU7-F1
#
_cell.length_a   1.000
_cell.length_b   1.000
_cell.length_c   1.000
_cell.angle_alpha   90.00
_cell.angle_beta   90.00
_cell.angle_gamma   90.00
#
_symmetry.space_group_name_H-M   'P 1'
#
loop_
_entity.id
_entity.type
_entity.pdbx_description
1 polymer ?
#
loop_
_entity_poly.entity_id
_entity_poly.type
_entity_poly.pdbx_seq_one_letter_code
_entity_poly.pdbx_strand_id
1 'polypeptide(L)'
;MTGQQLEAIRERLGFTQQMMAERLACDYVGYKRYATGSRPVPRYIARCALLLDLLRDRGALEQVDRLLTSSQWLLESDLPNHEGKPTMLIDLKVSRHPSGTLTLTRKDEGDRMARDCEGPLHLNKDGASFYRAVAHMLHVLHREGHNVSYTDTATN
;
A
#
# COMPACT_ATOMS: atom_id res chain seq x y z
N MET A 1 27.34 -1.59 -3.15
CA MET A 1 27.44 -0.11 -3.11
C MET A 1 28.19 0.25 -1.84
N THR A 2 29.20 1.11 -1.93
CA THR A 2 29.93 1.67 -0.78
C THR A 2 29.30 2.99 -0.32
N GLY A 3 29.63 3.46 0.89
CA GLY A 3 29.20 4.78 1.38
C GLY A 3 29.66 5.92 0.46
N GLN A 4 30.89 5.83 -0.05
CA GLN A 4 31.43 6.79 -1.02
C GLN A 4 30.62 6.82 -2.33
N GLN A 5 30.20 5.66 -2.85
CA GLN A 5 29.34 5.59 -4.04
C GLN A 5 27.96 6.21 -3.78
N LEU A 6 27.40 6.00 -2.58
CA LEU A 6 26.13 6.58 -2.16
C LEU A 6 26.21 8.11 -2.07
N GLU A 7 27.27 8.66 -1.47
CA GLU A 7 27.49 10.11 -1.41
C GLU A 7 27.72 10.72 -2.78
N ALA A 8 28.46 10.04 -3.67
CA ALA A 8 28.64 10.50 -5.04
C ALA A 8 27.30 10.59 -5.81
N ILE A 9 26.37 9.65 -5.59
CA ILE A 9 25.01 9.73 -6.15
C ILE A 9 24.27 10.94 -5.56
N ARG A 10 24.30 11.11 -4.23
CA ARG A 10 23.65 12.23 -3.54
C ARG A 10 24.11 13.59 -4.10
N GLU A 11 25.42 13.76 -4.27
CA GLU A 11 26.01 14.99 -4.80
C GLU A 11 25.56 15.28 -6.23
N ARG A 12 25.53 14.26 -7.10
CA ARG A 12 25.00 14.44 -8.46
C ARG A 12 23.51 14.77 -8.50
N LEU A 13 22.74 14.30 -7.52
CA LEU A 13 21.32 14.66 -7.35
C LEU A 13 21.13 16.06 -6.77
N GLY A 14 22.20 16.70 -6.26
CA GLY A 14 22.11 18.01 -5.60
C GLY A 14 21.38 17.98 -4.25
N PHE A 15 21.23 16.81 -3.64
CA PHE A 15 20.48 16.66 -2.39
C PHE A 15 21.35 16.87 -1.15
N THR A 16 20.76 17.45 -0.11
CA THR A 16 21.36 17.41 1.23
C THR A 16 21.30 15.97 1.80
N GLN A 17 22.11 15.67 2.82
CA GLN A 17 22.05 14.35 3.47
C GLN A 17 20.68 14.07 4.08
N GLN A 18 20.01 15.09 4.62
CA GLN A 18 18.65 15.00 5.15
C GLN A 18 17.64 14.63 4.05
N MET A 19 17.65 15.37 2.93
CA MET A 19 16.76 15.09 1.80
C MET A 19 17.00 13.69 1.24
N MET A 20 18.26 13.28 1.10
CA MET A 20 18.59 11.94 0.60
C MET A 20 18.08 10.84 1.55
N ALA A 21 18.19 11.04 2.87
CA ALA A 21 17.64 10.12 3.86
C ALA A 21 16.11 9.99 3.71
N GLU A 22 15.41 11.11 3.55
CA GLU A 22 13.96 11.15 3.31
C GLU A 22 13.57 10.40 2.02
N ARG A 23 14.26 10.67 0.90
CA ARG A 23 14.00 9.99 -0.39
C ARG A 23 14.29 8.49 -0.37
N LEU A 24 15.21 8.06 0.48
CA LEU A 24 15.54 6.65 0.68
C LEU A 24 14.69 5.98 1.77
N ALA A 25 13.77 6.72 2.39
CA ALA A 25 12.93 6.28 3.50
C ALA A 25 13.75 5.68 4.66
N CYS A 26 14.81 6.37 5.07
CA CYS A 26 15.60 6.02 6.26
C CYS A 26 15.82 7.23 7.16
N ASP A 27 16.13 6.99 8.44
CA ASP A 27 16.46 8.07 9.36
C ASP A 27 17.82 8.70 9.04
N TYR A 28 17.99 9.97 9.40
CA TYR A 28 19.22 10.73 9.14
C TYR A 28 20.47 10.10 9.76
N VAL A 29 20.35 9.55 10.97
CA VAL A 29 21.48 8.92 11.68
C VAL A 29 21.90 7.63 10.97
N GLY A 30 20.93 6.83 10.54
CA GLY A 30 21.09 5.65 9.71
C GLY A 30 21.80 5.99 8.40
N TYR A 31 21.31 7.00 7.68
CA TYR A 31 21.94 7.49 6.47
C TYR A 31 23.41 7.87 6.69
N LYS A 32 23.69 8.67 7.74
CA LYS A 32 25.06 9.10 8.05
C LYS A 32 26.01 7.92 8.28
N ARG A 33 25.55 6.87 8.97
CA ARG A 33 26.35 5.65 9.18
C ARG A 33 26.65 4.91 7.89
N TYR A 34 25.74 4.95 6.91
CA TYR A 34 25.98 4.39 5.58
C TYR A 34 26.97 5.24 4.79
N ALA A 35 26.78 6.57 4.79
CA ALA A 35 27.64 7.53 4.10
C ALA A 35 29.10 7.48 4.58
N THR A 36 29.31 7.41 5.89
CA THR A 36 30.67 7.31 6.48
C THR A 36 31.28 5.90 6.38
N GLY A 37 30.53 4.91 5.90
CA GLY A 37 30.97 3.51 5.84
C GLY A 37 31.02 2.81 7.20
N SER A 38 30.54 3.45 8.27
CA SER A 38 30.45 2.85 9.62
C SER A 38 29.44 1.69 9.68
N ARG A 39 28.50 1.64 8.72
CA ARG A 39 27.64 0.48 8.46
C ARG A 39 27.58 0.20 6.95
N PRO A 40 27.45 -1.09 6.55
CA PRO A 40 27.25 -1.42 5.15
C PRO A 40 25.91 -0.86 4.66
N VAL A 41 25.88 -0.41 3.41
CA VAL A 41 24.66 0.08 2.75
C VAL A 41 23.72 -1.10 2.50
N PRO A 42 22.48 -1.10 3.05
CA PRO A 42 21.51 -2.16 2.77
C PRO A 42 21.17 -2.25 1.27
N ARG A 43 20.84 -3.46 0.79
CA ARG A 43 20.55 -3.69 -0.64
C ARG A 43 19.40 -2.84 -1.18
N TYR A 44 18.36 -2.60 -0.38
CA TYR A 44 17.22 -1.79 -0.80
C TYR A 44 17.62 -0.31 -0.94
N ILE A 45 18.39 0.23 0.01
CA ILE A 45 18.96 1.59 -0.06
C ILE A 45 19.80 1.74 -1.33
N ALA A 46 20.68 0.78 -1.60
CA ALA A 46 21.52 0.81 -2.80
C ALA A 46 20.69 0.81 -4.10
N ARG A 47 19.61 0.01 -4.15
CA ARG A 47 18.71 -0.02 -5.31
C ARG A 47 17.96 1.31 -5.48
N CYS A 48 17.42 1.87 -4.41
CA CYS A 48 16.69 3.14 -4.47
C CYS A 48 17.61 4.30 -4.89
N ALA A 49 18.85 4.35 -4.36
CA ALA A 49 19.82 5.37 -4.76
C ALA A 49 20.15 5.29 -6.26
N LEU A 50 20.38 4.08 -6.80
CA LEU A 50 20.61 3.89 -8.23
C LEU A 50 19.38 4.26 -9.08
N LEU A 51 18.18 3.96 -8.59
CA LEU A 51 16.94 4.34 -9.27
C LEU A 51 16.79 5.87 -9.35
N LEU A 52 17.05 6.58 -8.25
CA LEU A 52 17.02 8.05 -8.23
C LEU A 52 18.05 8.64 -9.21
N ASP A 53 19.27 8.11 -9.24
CA ASP A 53 20.33 8.53 -10.18
C ASP A 53 19.89 8.33 -11.64
N LEU A 54 19.33 7.15 -11.95
CA LEU A 54 18.80 6.82 -13.27
C LEU A 54 17.64 7.75 -13.68
N LEU A 55 16.73 8.06 -12.75
CA LEU A 55 15.60 8.96 -13.01
C LEU A 55 16.06 10.39 -13.28
N ARG A 56 17.10 10.87 -12.57
CA ARG A 56 17.74 12.16 -12.89
C ARG A 56 18.33 12.14 -14.31
N ASP A 57 19.09 11.11 -14.65
CA ASP A 57 19.74 11.01 -15.97
C ASP A 57 18.74 10.99 -17.12
N ARG A 58 17.51 10.51 -16.86
CA ARG A 58 16.42 10.50 -17.83
C ARG A 58 15.55 11.76 -17.81
N GLY A 59 15.86 12.74 -16.95
CA GLY A 59 15.03 13.94 -16.76
C GLY A 59 13.63 13.63 -16.20
N ALA A 60 13.43 12.43 -15.64
CA ALA A 60 12.13 11.95 -15.17
C ALA A 60 11.92 12.16 -13.67
N LEU A 61 12.95 12.59 -12.93
CA LEU A 61 12.91 12.70 -11.47
C LEU A 61 11.77 13.62 -10.99
N GLU A 62 11.59 14.81 -11.59
CA GLU A 62 10.50 15.73 -11.23
C GLU A 62 9.12 15.19 -11.60
N GLN A 63 9.01 14.43 -12.69
CA GLN A 63 7.74 13.81 -13.09
C GLN A 63 7.37 12.70 -12.11
N VAL A 64 8.34 11.88 -11.70
CA VAL A 64 8.13 10.85 -10.69
C VAL A 64 7.82 11.49 -9.34
N ASP A 65 8.52 12.55 -8.94
CA ASP A 65 8.23 13.27 -7.70
C ASP A 65 6.83 13.86 -7.72
N ARG A 66 6.41 14.49 -8.82
CA ARG A 66 5.03 14.93 -8.99
C ARG A 66 4.07 13.75 -8.90
N LEU A 67 4.31 12.64 -9.60
CA LEU A 67 3.42 11.48 -9.53
C LEU A 67 3.34 10.89 -8.12
N LEU A 68 4.45 10.80 -7.38
CA LEU A 68 4.48 10.24 -6.03
C LEU A 68 3.91 11.21 -4.98
N THR A 69 4.12 12.51 -5.14
CA THR A 69 3.54 13.56 -4.27
C THR A 69 2.06 13.78 -4.58
N SER A 70 1.69 13.79 -5.86
CA SER A 70 0.29 13.72 -6.30
C SER A 70 -0.33 12.39 -5.89
N SER A 71 0.44 11.30 -5.77
CA SER A 71 -0.05 10.03 -5.19
C SER A 71 -0.23 10.11 -3.68
N GLN A 72 0.53 10.98 -3.00
CA GLN A 72 0.33 11.30 -1.59
C GLN A 72 -0.96 12.12 -1.39
N TRP A 73 -1.30 12.99 -2.34
CA TRP A 73 -2.66 13.56 -2.46
C TRP A 73 -3.67 12.55 -3.05
N LEU A 74 -3.33 11.54 -3.84
CA LEU A 74 -4.30 10.50 -4.27
C LEU A 74 -4.62 9.47 -3.18
N LEU A 75 -3.80 9.38 -2.13
CA LEU A 75 -4.09 8.59 -0.93
C LEU A 75 -4.89 9.36 0.13
N GLU A 76 -4.85 10.70 0.13
CA GLU A 76 -5.61 11.53 1.10
C GLU A 76 -6.71 12.43 0.48
N SER A 77 -6.75 12.63 -0.85
CA SER A 77 -7.62 13.66 -1.49
C SER A 77 -8.16 13.35 -2.90
N ASP A 78 -7.74 12.25 -3.56
CA ASP A 78 -8.42 11.73 -4.77
C ASP A 78 -8.94 10.29 -4.55
N LEU A 79 -9.44 9.99 -3.34
CA LEU A 79 -10.66 9.21 -3.31
C LEU A 79 -11.69 10.04 -4.09
N PRO A 80 -12.43 9.46 -5.06
CA PRO A 80 -13.47 10.22 -5.73
C PRO A 80 -14.33 10.86 -4.65
N ASN A 81 -14.49 12.18 -4.73
CA ASN A 81 -15.54 12.88 -4.03
C ASN A 81 -16.86 12.30 -4.58
N HIS A 82 -17.23 11.13 -4.09
CA HIS A 82 -18.57 10.59 -4.21
C HIS A 82 -19.40 11.52 -3.36
N GLU A 83 -19.92 12.56 -4.01
CA GLU A 83 -20.90 13.46 -3.44
C GLU A 83 -21.88 12.64 -2.58
N GLY A 84 -21.75 12.80 -1.27
CA GLY A 84 -22.71 12.31 -0.29
C GLY A 84 -22.60 10.87 0.23
N LYS A 85 -21.54 10.08 -0.03
CA LYS A 85 -21.38 8.77 0.66
C LYS A 85 -20.47 8.89 1.88
N PRO A 86 -20.97 8.67 3.12
CA PRO A 86 -20.12 8.68 4.30
C PRO A 86 -19.06 7.58 4.19
N THR A 87 -17.82 7.89 4.55
CA THR A 87 -16.86 6.87 4.96
C THR A 87 -17.45 6.12 6.13
N MET A 88 -17.60 4.80 6.00
CA MET A 88 -18.17 3.91 7.01
C MET A 88 -17.16 2.87 7.43
N LEU A 89 -17.23 2.46 8.69
CA LEU A 89 -16.63 1.21 9.15
C LEU A 89 -17.41 0.02 8.57
N ILE A 90 -16.70 -0.94 7.96
CA ILE A 90 -17.30 -2.15 7.38
C ILE A 90 -16.59 -3.36 7.96
N ASP A 91 -17.35 -4.23 8.63
CA ASP A 91 -16.88 -5.54 9.05
C ASP A 91 -17.18 -6.58 7.96
N LEU A 92 -16.13 -7.23 7.46
CA LEU A 92 -16.22 -8.37 6.56
C LEU A 92 -15.75 -9.63 7.27
N LYS A 93 -16.61 -10.65 7.28
CA LYS A 93 -16.29 -11.94 7.91
C LYS A 93 -16.51 -13.11 6.96
N VAL A 94 -15.46 -13.88 6.73
CA VAL A 94 -15.55 -15.19 6.07
C VAL A 94 -15.87 -16.26 7.12
N SER A 95 -16.88 -17.07 6.82
CA SER A 95 -17.27 -18.24 7.60
C SER A 95 -17.64 -19.40 6.68
N ARG A 96 -17.77 -20.60 7.26
CA ARG A 96 -18.28 -21.77 6.57
C ARG A 96 -19.73 -22.00 6.99
N HIS A 97 -20.65 -21.99 6.03
CA HIS A 97 -22.04 -22.35 6.26
C HIS A 97 -22.16 -23.86 6.58
N PRO A 98 -23.16 -24.33 7.34
CA PRO A 98 -23.37 -25.75 7.62
C PRO A 98 -23.46 -26.67 6.39
N SER A 99 -23.83 -26.13 5.22
CA SER A 99 -23.82 -26.85 3.94
C SER A 99 -22.41 -27.08 3.37
N GLY A 100 -21.35 -26.57 4.02
CA GLY A 100 -19.96 -26.70 3.61
C GLY A 100 -19.46 -25.58 2.69
N THR A 101 -20.32 -24.66 2.24
CA THR A 101 -19.97 -23.53 1.40
C THR A 101 -19.30 -22.41 2.21
N LEU A 102 -18.31 -21.75 1.62
CA LEU A 102 -17.79 -20.50 2.17
C LEU A 102 -18.85 -19.42 2.00
N THR A 103 -18.94 -18.51 2.96
CA THR A 103 -19.84 -17.36 2.94
C THR A 103 -19.08 -16.15 3.44
N LEU A 104 -19.34 -15.01 2.83
CA LEU A 104 -18.84 -13.73 3.31
C LEU A 104 -20.02 -12.91 3.82
N THR A 105 -19.97 -12.51 5.08
CA THR A 105 -20.92 -11.56 5.65
C THR A 105 -20.32 -10.18 5.72
N ARG A 106 -21.17 -9.18 5.53
CA ARG A 106 -20.85 -7.76 5.62
C ARG A 106 -21.75 -7.10 6.65
N LYS A 107 -21.18 -6.26 7.49
CA LYS A 107 -21.91 -5.40 8.42
C LYS A 107 -21.38 -3.98 8.30
N ASP A 108 -22.23 -3.05 7.92
CA ASP A 108 -21.87 -1.65 7.82
C ASP A 108 -22.07 -0.95 9.17
N GLU A 109 -21.41 0.19 9.36
CA GLU A 109 -21.56 1.02 10.53
C GLU A 109 -23.03 1.45 10.74
N GLY A 110 -23.59 1.13 11.91
CA GLY A 110 -25.00 1.39 12.23
C GLY A 110 -25.95 0.22 11.91
N ASP A 111 -25.51 -0.82 11.19
CA ASP A 111 -26.34 -2.00 10.93
C ASP A 111 -26.54 -2.83 12.21
N ARG A 112 -27.80 -3.23 12.43
CA ARG A 112 -28.15 -4.14 13.55
C ARG A 112 -27.75 -5.59 13.27
N MET A 113 -27.71 -6.00 12.02
CA MET A 113 -27.43 -7.38 11.61
C MET A 113 -26.47 -7.42 10.43
N ALA A 114 -25.57 -8.41 10.41
CA ALA A 114 -24.74 -8.67 9.25
C ALA A 114 -25.59 -9.31 8.13
N ARG A 115 -25.28 -8.98 6.89
CA ARG A 115 -25.92 -9.51 5.69
C ARG A 115 -24.92 -10.31 4.86
N ASP A 116 -25.40 -11.36 4.20
CA ASP A 116 -24.57 -12.13 3.28
C ASP A 116 -24.28 -11.30 2.03
N CYS A 117 -23.03 -11.35 1.56
CA CYS A 117 -22.66 -10.75 0.28
C CYS A 117 -23.20 -11.60 -0.89
N GLU A 118 -23.90 -10.95 -1.82
CA GLU A 118 -24.51 -11.63 -2.97
C GLU A 118 -23.54 -11.87 -4.15
N GLY A 119 -24.00 -12.61 -5.16
CA GLY A 119 -23.30 -12.82 -6.42
C GLY A 119 -22.23 -13.93 -6.36
N PRO A 120 -21.00 -13.72 -6.89
CA PRO A 120 -19.96 -14.74 -6.93
C PRO A 120 -19.51 -15.23 -5.55
N LEU A 121 -19.90 -14.51 -4.48
CA LEU A 121 -19.60 -14.80 -3.08
C LEU A 121 -20.62 -15.72 -2.40
N HIS A 122 -21.73 -16.02 -3.08
CA HIS A 122 -22.79 -16.91 -2.60
C HIS A 122 -22.80 -18.26 -3.36
N LEU A 123 -22.36 -18.27 -4.62
CA LEU A 123 -22.39 -19.46 -5.50
C LEU A 123 -21.14 -20.36 -5.41
N ASN A 124 -19.99 -19.81 -4.97
CA ASN A 124 -18.72 -20.47 -4.60
C ASN A 124 -18.48 -21.89 -5.16
N LYS A 125 -18.23 -21.99 -6.47
CA LYS A 125 -17.90 -23.25 -7.16
C LYS A 125 -16.64 -23.93 -6.60
N ASP A 126 -15.67 -23.13 -6.14
CA ASP A 126 -14.43 -23.57 -5.51
C ASP A 126 -13.87 -22.45 -4.62
N GLY A 127 -13.02 -22.81 -3.64
CA GLY A 127 -12.47 -21.86 -2.68
C GLY A 127 -11.58 -20.78 -3.31
N ALA A 128 -10.86 -21.08 -4.39
CA ALA A 128 -9.97 -20.10 -5.02
C ALA A 128 -10.77 -18.99 -5.71
N SER A 129 -11.85 -19.35 -6.41
CA SER A 129 -12.80 -18.41 -7.00
C SER A 129 -13.46 -17.52 -5.94
N PHE A 130 -13.83 -18.07 -4.77
CA PHE A 130 -14.36 -17.29 -3.66
C PHE A 130 -13.35 -16.26 -3.15
N TYR A 131 -12.12 -16.67 -2.83
CA TYR A 131 -11.11 -15.75 -2.29
C TYR A 131 -10.68 -14.68 -3.30
N ARG A 132 -10.72 -14.95 -4.60
CA ARG A 132 -10.55 -13.91 -5.63
C ARG A 132 -11.66 -12.88 -5.59
N ALA A 133 -12.91 -13.31 -5.43
CA ALA A 133 -14.05 -12.41 -5.30
C ALA A 133 -13.98 -11.59 -4.00
N VAL A 134 -13.54 -12.19 -2.88
CA VAL A 134 -13.29 -11.49 -1.60
C VAL A 134 -12.20 -10.42 -1.79
N ALA A 135 -11.07 -10.78 -2.40
CA ALA A 135 -9.96 -9.85 -2.65
C ALA A 135 -10.39 -8.68 -3.56
N HIS A 136 -11.20 -8.96 -4.59
CA HIS A 136 -11.76 -7.91 -5.44
C HIS A 136 -12.65 -6.95 -4.64
N MET A 137 -13.50 -7.46 -3.75
CA MET A 137 -14.35 -6.60 -2.94
C MET A 137 -13.57 -5.77 -1.92
N LEU A 138 -12.55 -6.35 -1.25
CA LEU A 138 -11.65 -5.60 -0.39
C LEU A 138 -10.97 -4.47 -1.16
N HIS A 139 -10.50 -4.74 -2.38
CA HIS A 139 -9.91 -3.73 -3.24
C HIS A 139 -10.89 -2.61 -3.59
N VAL A 140 -12.14 -2.94 -3.93
CA VAL A 140 -13.19 -1.95 -4.22
C VAL A 140 -13.48 -1.09 -2.99
N LEU A 141 -13.68 -1.68 -1.81
CA LEU A 141 -13.98 -0.94 -0.58
C LEU A 141 -12.83 -0.03 -0.15
N HIS A 142 -11.58 -0.49 -0.27
CA HIS A 142 -10.41 0.36 -0.03
C HIS A 142 -10.31 1.50 -1.04
N ARG A 143 -10.58 1.24 -2.33
CA ARG A 143 -10.60 2.27 -3.37
C ARG A 143 -11.73 3.29 -3.16
N GLU A 144 -12.82 2.88 -2.53
CA GLU A 144 -13.95 3.74 -2.13
C GLU A 144 -13.69 4.47 -0.80
N GLY A 145 -12.56 4.21 -0.13
CA GLY A 145 -12.14 4.92 1.08
C GLY A 145 -12.78 4.41 2.36
N HIS A 146 -13.42 3.22 2.35
CA HIS A 146 -14.00 2.63 3.55
C HIS A 146 -12.92 2.08 4.49
N ASN A 147 -13.17 2.18 5.79
CA ASN A 147 -12.36 1.49 6.80
C ASN A 147 -12.89 0.06 6.93
N VAL A 148 -12.11 -0.92 6.47
CA VAL A 148 -12.55 -2.33 6.43
C VAL A 148 -11.82 -3.16 7.47
N SER A 149 -12.60 -3.83 8.32
CA SER A 149 -12.13 -4.88 9.22
C SER A 149 -12.41 -6.23 8.58
N TYR A 150 -11.37 -7.03 8.33
CA TYR A 150 -11.51 -8.35 7.68
C TYR A 150 -11.14 -9.47 8.64
N THR A 151 -12.03 -10.47 8.79
CA THR A 151 -11.79 -11.67 9.59
C THR A 151 -12.11 -12.93 8.78
N ASP A 152 -11.17 -13.88 8.73
CA ASP A 152 -11.43 -15.22 8.18
C ASP A 152 -11.47 -16.27 9.30
N THR A 153 -12.63 -16.89 9.46
CA THR A 153 -12.83 -17.98 10.44
C THR A 153 -12.94 -19.35 9.79
N ALA A 154 -12.87 -19.44 8.46
CA ALA A 154 -12.95 -20.69 7.72
C ALA A 154 -11.59 -21.39 7.53
N THR A 155 -10.50 -20.70 7.84
CA THR A 155 -9.11 -21.20 7.80
C THR A 155 -8.64 -21.90 9.09
N ASN A 156 -9.51 -22.04 10.09
CA ASN A 156 -9.23 -22.79 11.33
C ASN A 156 -9.75 -24.23 11.28
#